data_AF-X1TDL5-F1
#
_entry.id   AF-X1TDL5-F1
#
_cell.length_a   1.000
_cell.length_b   1.000
_cell.length_c   1.000
_cell.angle_alpha   90.00
_cell.angle_beta   90.00
_cell.angle_gamma   90.00
#
_symmetry.space_group_name_H-M   'P 1'
#
loop_
_entity.id
_entity.type
_entity.pdbx_description
1 polymer ?
#
loop_
_entity_poly.entity_id
_entity_poly.type
_entity_poly.pdbx_seq_one_letter_code
_entity_poly.pdbx_strand_id
1 'polypeptide(L)'
;MLGFGDEAQGGLLSADTGRKQSVWEAFTSEKYFKWTLLIPLLLVLAVFMFYPMFYCLYYSTQEYGGIGASQFLGWENYRYVLHDPVFWEALGKT
;
A
#
# COMPACT_ATOMS: atom_id res chain seq x y z
N MET A 1 34.91 42.96 41.52
CA MET A 1 34.04 42.02 42.28
C MET A 1 32.65 42.19 41.73
N LEU A 2 32.27 41.35 40.78
CA LEU A 2 31.49 40.13 41.01
C LEU A 2 29.99 40.42 41.05
N GLY A 3 29.31 39.95 40.00
CA GLY A 3 28.26 38.96 40.24
C GLY A 3 26.83 39.46 40.18
N PHE A 4 26.41 40.18 39.15
CA PHE A 4 24.98 40.32 38.88
C PHE A 4 24.71 40.41 37.37
N GLY A 5 24.21 39.32 36.77
CA GLY A 5 23.33 39.46 35.61
C GLY A 5 23.45 38.43 34.48
N ASP A 6 24.54 37.69 34.35
CA ASP A 6 24.78 36.93 33.11
C ASP A 6 24.24 35.48 33.15
N GLU A 7 24.05 34.92 34.34
CA GLU A 7 23.68 33.49 34.48
C GLU A 7 22.17 33.21 34.32
N ALA A 8 21.32 34.24 34.35
CA ALA A 8 19.87 34.07 34.20
C ALA A 8 19.41 33.94 32.73
N GLN A 9 20.29 34.21 31.77
CA GLN A 9 19.97 34.21 30.34
C GLN A 9 20.38 32.91 29.63
N GLY A 10 21.27 32.12 30.24
CA GLY A 10 21.77 30.85 29.69
C GLY A 10 20.77 29.68 29.70
N GLY A 11 19.66 29.79 30.44
CA GLY A 11 18.65 28.73 30.56
C GLY A 11 17.45 28.82 29.62
N LEU A 12 17.23 29.96 28.96
CA LEU A 12 16.00 30.23 28.20
C LEU A 12 16.16 30.16 26.68
N LEU A 13 17.38 30.07 26.16
CA LEU A 13 17.65 30.14 24.72
C LEU A 13 17.93 28.77 24.06
N SER A 14 17.73 27.67 24.79
CA SER A 14 17.80 26.31 24.24
C SER A 14 16.41 25.68 24.10
N ALA A 15 15.40 26.50 23.77
CA ALA A 15 14.13 26.02 23.27
C ALA A 15 14.38 25.43 21.87
N ASP A 16 14.87 24.20 21.86
CA ASP A 16 14.86 23.28 20.73
C ASP A 16 13.41 23.20 20.26
N THR A 17 13.07 24.11 19.36
CA THR A 17 11.80 24.12 18.68
C THR A 17 11.95 23.03 17.64
N GLY A 18 11.70 21.80 18.08
CA GLY A 18 11.70 20.61 17.25
C GLY A 18 10.88 20.91 16.00
N ARG A 19 11.58 21.19 14.90
CA ARG A 19 11.00 21.48 13.61
C ARG A 19 10.31 20.21 13.16
N LYS A 20 9.03 20.09 13.52
CA LYS A 20 8.14 19.05 13.03
C LYS A 20 8.07 19.27 11.53
N GLN A 21 8.92 18.56 10.81
CA GLN A 21 8.97 18.68 9.37
C GLN A 21 7.59 18.29 8.86
N SER A 22 6.88 19.34 8.50
CA SER A 22 5.47 19.31 8.24
C SER A 22 5.33 18.64 6.89
N VAL A 23 4.35 17.76 6.70
CA VAL A 23 4.01 17.22 5.37
C VAL A 23 3.91 18.33 4.32
N TRP A 24 3.60 19.55 4.75
CA TRP A 24 3.59 20.80 4.01
C TRP A 24 4.95 21.28 3.46
N GLU A 25 6.09 20.98 4.10
CA GLU A 25 7.43 21.38 3.62
C GLU A 25 7.91 20.49 2.45
N ALA A 26 7.47 19.23 2.41
CA ALA A 26 7.76 18.32 1.30
C ALA A 26 7.07 18.77 -0.01
N PHE A 27 5.94 19.47 0.07
CA PHE A 27 5.27 20.08 -1.10
C PHE A 27 6.02 21.30 -1.65
N THR A 28 6.83 21.99 -0.82
CA THR A 28 7.49 23.26 -1.18
C THR A 28 8.92 23.06 -1.72
N SER A 29 9.45 21.83 -1.72
CA SER A 29 10.77 21.53 -2.27
C SER A 29 10.72 21.40 -3.80
N GLU A 30 11.36 22.34 -4.52
CA GLU A 30 11.39 22.39 -5.99
C GLU A 30 11.86 21.09 -6.65
N LYS A 31 12.67 20.29 -5.94
CA LYS A 31 13.23 19.04 -6.45
C LYS A 31 12.21 17.90 -6.53
N TYR A 32 11.19 17.90 -5.66
CA TYR A 32 10.25 16.78 -5.53
C TYR A 32 8.82 17.11 -5.97
N PHE A 33 8.54 18.35 -6.31
CA PHE A 33 7.23 18.80 -6.82
C PHE A 33 6.67 17.92 -7.95
N LYS A 34 7.54 17.46 -8.86
CA LYS A 34 7.18 16.54 -9.96
C LYS A 34 6.60 15.23 -9.46
N TRP A 35 7.22 14.63 -8.44
CA TRP A 35 6.80 13.36 -7.86
C TRP A 35 5.51 13.51 -7.06
N THR A 36 5.36 14.62 -6.34
CA THR A 36 4.17 14.88 -5.53
C THR A 36 2.89 14.99 -6.37
N LEU A 37 3.00 15.49 -7.60
CA LEU A 37 1.88 15.51 -8.57
C LEU A 37 1.65 14.14 -9.25
N LEU A 38 2.71 13.34 -9.44
CA LEU A 38 2.66 12.02 -10.08
C LEU A 38 2.13 10.92 -9.14
N ILE A 39 2.48 10.98 -7.86
CA ILE A 39 2.07 10.00 -6.84
C ILE A 39 0.55 9.79 -6.79
N PRO A 40 -0.33 10.80 -6.73
CA PRO A 40 -1.77 10.57 -6.66
C PRO A 40 -2.31 9.89 -7.92
N LEU A 41 -1.81 10.24 -9.11
CA LEU A 41 -2.18 9.58 -10.35
C LEU A 41 -1.74 8.10 -10.35
N LEU A 42 -0.49 7.84 -9.98
CA LEU A 42 0.06 6.47 -9.89
C LEU A 42 -0.67 5.65 -8.84
N LEU A 43 -1.05 6.25 -7.71
CA LEU A 43 -1.78 5.57 -6.64
C LEU A 43 -3.18 5.16 -7.10
N VAL A 44 -3.91 6.03 -7.81
CA VAL A 44 -5.21 5.69 -8.39
C VAL A 44 -5.08 4.57 -9.42
N LEU A 45 -4.09 4.65 -10.32
CA LEU A 45 -3.79 3.60 -11.30
C LEU A 45 -3.45 2.27 -10.65
N ALA A 46 -2.58 2.30 -9.64
CA ALA A 46 -2.17 1.12 -8.89
C ALA A 46 -3.38 0.50 -8.19
N VAL A 47 -4.18 1.28 -7.48
CA VAL A 47 -5.41 0.76 -6.85
C VAL A 47 -6.33 0.15 -7.90
N PHE A 48 -6.55 0.82 -9.03
CA PHE A 48 -7.45 0.32 -10.07
C PHE A 48 -6.95 -0.98 -10.74
N MET A 49 -5.64 -1.16 -10.91
CA MET A 49 -5.06 -2.41 -11.43
C MET A 49 -5.03 -3.52 -10.37
N PHE A 50 -4.47 -3.21 -9.21
CA PHE A 50 -4.15 -4.22 -8.20
C PHE A 50 -5.38 -4.66 -7.40
N TYR A 51 -6.35 -3.77 -7.18
CA TYR A 51 -7.58 -4.12 -6.48
C TYR A 51 -8.34 -5.29 -7.14
N PRO A 52 -8.74 -5.23 -8.43
CA PRO A 52 -9.41 -6.36 -9.07
C PRO A 52 -8.49 -7.57 -9.22
N MET A 53 -7.18 -7.37 -9.39
CA MET A 53 -6.22 -8.47 -9.47
C MET A 53 -6.19 -9.29 -8.17
N PHE A 54 -6.04 -8.63 -7.02
CA PHE A 54 -6.06 -9.31 -5.72
C PHE A 54 -7.45 -9.84 -5.38
N TYR A 55 -8.51 -9.16 -5.81
CA TYR A 55 -9.87 -9.67 -5.66
C TYR A 55 -10.03 -10.98 -6.44
N CYS A 56 -9.66 -11.04 -7.72
CA CYS A 56 -9.69 -12.27 -8.51
C CYS A 56 -8.79 -13.35 -7.92
N LEU A 57 -7.59 -13.00 -7.46
CA LEU A 57 -6.68 -13.96 -6.82
C LEU A 57 -7.29 -14.52 -5.53
N TYR A 58 -7.91 -13.68 -4.70
CA TYR A 58 -8.65 -14.12 -3.54
C TYR A 58 -9.80 -15.03 -3.96
N TYR A 59 -10.63 -14.66 -4.94
CA TYR A 59 -11.74 -15.52 -5.38
C TYR A 59 -11.29 -16.82 -6.06
N SER A 60 -10.10 -16.86 -6.67
CA SER A 60 -9.58 -18.06 -7.33
C SER A 60 -9.29 -19.22 -6.37
N THR A 61 -9.02 -18.92 -5.09
CA THR A 61 -8.82 -19.92 -4.04
C THR A 61 -10.14 -20.42 -3.42
N GLN A 62 -11.28 -19.88 -3.88
CA GLN A 62 -12.60 -20.22 -3.39
C GLN A 62 -13.33 -21.04 -4.44
N GLU A 63 -14.08 -22.04 -4.01
CA GLU A 63 -15.01 -22.74 -4.90
C GLU A 63 -16.31 -21.94 -4.96
N TYR A 64 -16.62 -21.41 -6.14
CA TYR A 64 -17.84 -20.69 -6.40
C TYR A 64 -18.77 -21.52 -7.31
N GLY A 65 -19.56 -22.41 -6.71
CA GLY A 65 -20.45 -23.33 -7.42
C GLY A 65 -21.74 -22.71 -8.02
N GLY A 66 -21.84 -21.38 -8.10
CA GLY A 66 -23.00 -20.66 -8.67
C GLY A 66 -24.28 -20.69 -7.81
N ILE A 67 -24.55 -21.77 -7.08
CA ILE A 67 -25.68 -21.94 -6.14
C ILE A 67 -25.16 -22.63 -4.87
N GLY A 68 -24.58 -21.88 -3.95
CA GLY A 68 -24.07 -22.43 -2.69
C GLY A 68 -23.14 -21.47 -1.95
N ALA A 69 -22.93 -21.71 -0.65
CA ALA A 69 -21.99 -20.94 0.15
C ALA A 69 -20.57 -21.11 -0.41
N SER A 70 -19.89 -20.00 -0.70
CA SER A 70 -18.50 -19.99 -1.12
C SER A 70 -17.64 -20.62 -0.03
N GLN A 71 -17.01 -21.76 -0.32
CA GLN A 71 -16.11 -22.44 0.60
C GLN A 71 -14.67 -22.07 0.25
N PHE A 72 -13.91 -21.69 1.28
CA PHE A 72 -12.48 -21.43 1.13
C PHE A 72 -11.73 -22.76 1.11
N LEU A 73 -11.39 -23.24 -0.09
CA LEU A 73 -10.65 -24.50 -0.31
C LEU A 73 -9.15 -24.26 -0.56
N GLY A 74 -8.71 -23.00 -0.62
CA GLY A 74 -7.30 -22.67 -0.78
C GLY A 74 -6.71 -23.24 -2.08
N TRP A 75 -5.72 -24.12 -1.92
CA TRP A 75 -5.00 -24.77 -3.03
C TRP A 75 -5.68 -26.05 -3.55
N GLU A 76 -6.69 -26.56 -2.87
CA GLU A 76 -7.37 -27.80 -3.28
C GLU A 76 -8.16 -27.60 -4.57
N ASN A 77 -8.74 -26.40 -4.77
CA ASN A 77 -9.39 -26.01 -6.01
C ASN A 77 -8.46 -26.16 -7.23
N TYR A 78 -7.20 -25.75 -7.08
CA TYR A 78 -6.20 -25.88 -8.15
C TYR A 78 -5.85 -27.33 -8.43
N ARG A 79 -5.70 -28.18 -7.39
CA ARG A 79 -5.44 -29.61 -7.62
C ARG A 79 -6.58 -30.30 -8.33
N TYR A 80 -7.82 -29.94 -7.99
CA TYR A 80 -9.01 -30.50 -8.63
C TYR A 80 -9.03 -30.20 -10.14
N VAL A 81 -8.88 -28.93 -10.52
CA VAL A 81 -8.85 -28.51 -11.93
C VAL A 81 -7.67 -29.14 -12.69
N LEU A 82 -6.50 -29.23 -12.07
CA LEU A 82 -5.31 -29.82 -12.71
C LEU A 82 -5.42 -31.32 -12.95
N HIS A 83 -6.24 -32.04 -12.19
CA HIS A 83 -6.49 -33.48 -12.40
C HIS A 83 -7.74 -33.76 -13.24
N ASP A 84 -8.48 -32.72 -13.65
CA ASP A 84 -9.68 -32.89 -14.45
C ASP A 84 -9.31 -33.16 -15.93
N PRO A 85 -9.62 -34.34 -16.50
CA PRO A 85 -9.36 -34.62 -17.90
C PRO A 85 -10.13 -33.69 -18.86
N VAL A 86 -11.31 -33.20 -18.46
CA VAL A 86 -12.11 -32.28 -19.27
C VAL A 86 -11.41 -30.93 -19.42
N PHE A 87 -10.73 -30.47 -18.38
CA PHE A 87 -9.93 -29.24 -18.43
C PHE A 87 -8.82 -29.32 -19.49
N TRP A 88 -8.09 -30.44 -19.54
CA TRP A 88 -7.03 -30.66 -20.52
C TRP A 88 -7.56 -30.81 -21.95
N GLU A 89 -8.70 -31.49 -22.13
CA GLU A 89 -9.35 -31.58 -23.44
C GLU A 89 -9.83 -30.22 -23.96
N ALA A 90 -10.37 -29.37 -23.09
CA ALA A 90 -10.80 -28.02 -23.46
C ALA A 90 -9.61 -27.12 -23.83
N LEU A 91 -8.51 -27.23 -23.09
CA LEU A 91 -7.28 -26.46 -23.33
C LEU A 91 -6.61 -26.85 -24.65
N GLY A 92 -6.68 -28.12 -25.05
CA GLY A 92 -6.19 -28.57 -26.36
C GLY A 92 -7.08 -28.23 -27.55
N LYS A 93 -8.30 -27.74 -27.32
CA LYS A 93 -9.27 -27.34 -28.37
C LYS A 93 -9.40 -25.82 -28.54
N THR A 94 -8.62 -25.05 -27.80
CA THR A 94 -8.49 -23.59 -27.94
C THR A 94 -7.20 -23.26 -28.69
#